data_AF-A0A959BUV0-F1
#
_entry.id   AF-A0A959BUV0-F1
#
_cell.length_a   1.000
_cell.length_b   1.000
_cell.length_c   1.000
_cell.angle_alpha   90.00
_cell.angle_beta   90.00
_cell.angle_gamma   90.00
#
_symmetry.space_group_name_H-M   'P 1'
#
loop_
_entity.id
_entity.type
_entity.pdbx_description
1 polymer ?
#
loop_
_entity_poly.entity_id
_entity_poly.type
_entity_poly.pdbx_seq_one_letter_code
_entity_poly.pdbx_strand_id
1 'polypeptide(L)' 'MHYKMASAWIFAILVFLVLLMFLHPSTFVIWLGFIGLPVLLVIQALIILRAKDDSKHSFEDEKWYEDRP' A
#
# COMPACT_ATOMS: atom_id res chain seq x y z
N MET A 1 -9.50 2.44 -8.30
CA MET A 1 -10.22 1.47 -7.42
C MET A 1 -9.35 0.29 -6.99
N HIS A 2 -8.58 -0.35 -7.89
CA HIS A 2 -7.74 -1.51 -7.55
C HIS A 2 -6.64 -1.25 -6.49
N TYR A 3 -5.96 -0.09 -6.50
CA TYR A 3 -4.87 0.17 -5.54
C TYR A 3 -5.34 0.27 -4.09
N LYS A 4 -6.53 0.83 -3.82
CA LYS A 4 -7.10 0.93 -2.46
C LYS A 4 -7.39 -0.45 -1.86
N MET A 5 -7.89 -1.37 -2.70
CA MET A 5 -8.13 -2.74 -2.29
C MET A 5 -6.81 -3.50 -2.08
N ALA A 6 -5.83 -3.32 -2.97
CA ALA A 6 -4.49 -3.90 -2.82
C ALA A 6 -3.78 -3.41 -1.54
N SER A 7 -3.84 -2.11 -1.23
CA SER A 7 -3.26 -1.57 0.01
C SER A 7 -3.96 -2.10 1.26
N ALA A 8 -5.29 -2.29 1.22
CA ALA A 8 -6.03 -2.86 2.34
C ALA A 8 -5.65 -4.32 2.62
N TRP A 9 -5.44 -5.11 1.57
CA TRP A 9 -4.95 -6.49 1.71
C TRP A 9 -3.53 -6.56 2.27
N ILE A 10 -2.63 -5.69 1.82
CA ILE A 10 -1.26 -5.63 2.36
C ILE A 10 -1.30 -5.26 3.84
N PHE A 11 -2.13 -4.29 4.23
CA PHE A 11 -2.31 -3.93 5.63
C PHE A 11 -2.86 -5.09 6.47
N ALA A 12 -3.86 -5.82 5.97
CA ALA A 12 -4.39 -7.00 6.66
C ALA A 12 -3.33 -8.08 6.87
N ILE A 13 -2.48 -8.34 5.87
CA ILE A 13 -1.37 -9.30 5.96
C ILE A 13 -0.33 -8.84 6.98
N LEU A 14 -0.01 -7.54 7.02
CA LEU A 14 0.91 -6.97 8.01
C LEU A 14 0.39 -7.17 9.43
N VAL A 15 -0.88 -6.85 9.68
CA VAL A 15 -1.51 -7.05 10.99
C VAL A 15 -1.51 -8.52 11.37
N PHE A 16 -1.85 -9.41 10.43
CA PHE A 16 -1.83 -10.86 10.65
C PHE A 16 -0.43 -11.37 11.01
N LEU A 17 0.62 -10.92 10.32
CA LEU A 17 2.00 -11.29 10.63
C LEU A 17 2.42 -10.86 12.04
N VAL A 18 2.05 -9.64 12.45
CA VAL A 18 2.32 -9.14 13.80
C VAL A 18 1.60 -9.97 14.85
N LEU A 19 0.31 -10.28 14.62
CA LEU A 19 -0.48 -11.14 15.49
C LEU A 19 0.09 -12.56 15.59
N LEU A 20 0.58 -13.11 14.49
CA LEU A 20 1.20 -14.43 14.44
C LEU A 20 2.51 -14.45 15.22
N MET A 21 3.35 -13.42 15.09
CA MET A 21 4.58 -13.28 15.90
C MET A 21 4.28 -13.15 17.39
N PHE A 22 3.18 -12.48 17.75
CA PHE A 22 2.77 -12.32 19.15
C PHE A 22 2.22 -13.61 19.76
N LEU A 23 1.34 -14.32 19.05
CA LEU A 23 0.71 -15.56 19.51
C LEU A 23 1.65 -16.76 19.44
N HIS A 24 2.53 -16.81 18.44
CA HIS A 24 3.48 -17.89 18.20
C HIS A 24 4.88 -17.34 17.94
N PRO A 25 5.59 -16.87 19.00
CA PRO A 25 6.94 -16.33 18.90
C PRO A 25 7.98 -17.44 18.69
N SER A 26 7.87 -18.17 17.57
CA SER A 26 8.91 -19.12 17.15
C SER A 26 9.98 -18.38 16.35
N THR A 27 11.22 -18.87 16.42
CA THR A 27 12.36 -18.31 15.68
C THR A 27 12.06 -18.20 14.18
N PHE A 28 11.31 -19.17 13.63
CA PHE A 28 10.89 -19.17 12.23
C PHE A 28 9.90 -18.04 11.90
N VAL A 29 8.86 -17.86 12.73
CA VAL A 29 7.85 -16.81 12.54
C VAL A 29 8.46 -15.42 12.70
N ILE A 30 9.41 -15.26 13.63
CA ILE A 30 10.14 -14.01 13.82
C ILE A 30 10.98 -13.69 12.58
N TRP A 31 11.69 -14.67 12.01
CA TRP A 31 12.44 -14.51 10.77
C TRP A 31 11.53 -14.15 9.58
N LEU A 32 10.37 -14.81 9.49
CA LEU A 32 9.37 -14.53 8.46
C LEU A 32 8.86 -13.09 8.58
N GLY A 33 8.59 -12.61 9.80
CA GLY A 33 8.22 -11.23 10.06
C GLY A 33 9.34 -10.25 9.71
N PHE A 34 10.58 -10.57 10.11
CA PHE A 34 11.75 -9.71 9.89
C PHE A 34 12.03 -9.44 8.40
N ILE A 35 11.81 -10.44 7.53
CA ILE A 35 11.94 -10.27 6.07
C ILE A 35 10.63 -9.75 5.45
N GLY A 36 9.49 -10.31 5.88
CA GLY A 36 8.20 -10.04 5.27
C GLY A 36 7.71 -8.60 5.47
N LEU A 37 7.91 -8.04 6.67
CA LEU A 37 7.54 -6.65 6.98
C LEU A 37 8.19 -5.63 6.03
N PRO A 38 9.53 -5.56 5.89
CA PRO A 38 10.15 -4.57 5.01
C PRO A 38 9.77 -4.77 3.54
N VAL A 39 9.65 -6.02 3.08
CA VAL A 39 9.22 -6.32 1.70
C VAL A 39 7.80 -5.82 1.44
N LEU A 40 6.86 -6.09 2.35
CA LEU A 40 5.48 -5.63 2.22
C LEU A 40 5.37 -4.11 2.26
N LEU A 41 6.16 -3.44 3.08
CA LEU A 41 6.23 -1.97 3.11
C LEU A 41 6.76 -1.39 1.79
N VAL A 42 7.80 -2.00 1.20
CA VAL A 42 8.31 -1.57 -0.12
C VAL A 42 7.26 -1.77 -1.20
N ILE A 43 6.58 -2.91 -1.23
CA ILE A 43 5.50 -3.19 -2.18
C ILE A 43 4.37 -2.15 -2.01
N GLN A 44 3.99 -1.85 -0.76
CA GLN A 44 2.97 -0.85 -0.47
C GLN A 44 3.38 0.54 -0.96
N ALA A 45 4.63 0.94 -0.71
CA ALA A 45 5.16 2.22 -1.19
C ALA A 45 5.15 2.28 -2.72
N LEU A 46 5.56 1.22 -3.41
CA LEU A 46 5.52 1.13 -4.88
C LEU A 46 4.11 1.23 -5.43
N ILE A 47 3.14 0.55 -4.81
CA ILE A 47 1.73 0.63 -5.20
C ILE A 47 1.20 2.06 -5.04
N ILE A 48 1.53 2.73 -3.93
CA ILE A 48 1.09 4.11 -3.67
C ILE A 48 1.72 5.08 -4.67
N LEU A 49 3.03 4.95 -4.92
CA LEU A 49 3.74 5.80 -5.88
C LEU A 49 3.17 5.62 -7.29
N ARG A 50 2.97 4.38 -7.73
CA ARG A 50 2.41 4.07 -9.05
C ARG A 50 0.94 4.46 -9.19
N ALA A 51 0.17 4.42 -8.10
CA ALA A 51 -1.21 4.90 -8.09
C ALA A 51 -1.32 6.42 -8.21
N LYS A 52 -0.28 7.18 -7.83
CA LYS A 52 -0.22 8.63 -8.07
C LYS A 52 -0.05 8.93 -9.55
N ASP A 53 0.68 8.10 -10.29
CA ASP A 53 0.82 8.23 -11.75
C ASP A 53 -0.48 7.88 -12.50
N ASP A 54 -1.28 6.98 -11.93
CA ASP A 54 -2.62 6.58 -12.44
C ASP A 54 -3.76 7.53 -12.00
N SER A 55 -3.43 8.70 -11.42
CA SER A 55 -4.45 9.68 -11.07
C SER A 55 -5.10 10.20 -12.35
N LYS A 56 -6.32 9.72 -12.58
CA LYS A 56 -7.20 9.98 -13.72
C LYS A 56 -7.75 11.42 -13.75
N HIS A 57 -6.96 12.38 -13.28
CA HIS A 57 -7.17 13.79 -13.51
C HIS A 57 -6.07 14.22 -14.46
N SER A 58 -6.34 14.07 -15.76
CA SER A 58 -5.57 14.83 -16.74
C SER A 58 -5.75 16.31 -16.40
N PHE A 59 -4.71 17.12 -16.54
CA PHE A 59 -4.85 18.59 -16.50
C PHE A 59 -5.87 19.11 -17.54
N GLU A 60 -6.32 18.25 -18.46
CA GLU A 60 -7.37 18.53 -19.44
C GLU A 60 -8.81 18.26 -18.96
N ASP A 61 -9.01 17.47 -17.89
CA ASP A 61 -10.38 17.08 -17.45
C ASP A 61 -11.07 18.16 -16.61
N GLU A 62 -10.29 19.06 -16.01
CA GLU A 62 -10.82 20.25 -15.36
C GLU A 62 -10.45 21.45 -16.22
N LYS A 63 -11.48 22.11 -16.76
CA LYS A 63 -11.45 23.43 -17.39
C LYS A 63 -11.00 24.51 -16.40
N TRP A 64 -9.84 24.34 -15.78
CA TRP A 64 -9.29 25.15 -14.70
C TRP A 64 -8.92 26.57 -15.16
N TYR A 65 -9.08 26.85 -16.45
CA TYR A 65 -8.83 28.13 -17.11
C TYR A 65 -10.08 28.79 -17.72
N GLU A 66 -11.26 28.14 -17.73
CA GLU A 66 -12.45 28.74 -18.38
C GLU A 66 -13.17 29.80 -17.55
N ASP A 67 -12.85 29.94 -16.26
CA ASP A 67 -13.37 31.03 -15.43
C ASP A 67 -12.35 32.17 -15.32
N ARG A 68 -12.16 32.91 -16.41
CA ARG A 68 -11.67 34.29 -16.32
C ARG A 68 -12.61 35.23 -17.09
N PRO A 69 -13.25 36.21 -16.42
CA PRO A 69 -14.00 37.26 -17.10
C PRO A 69 -13.09 38.20 -17.89
#